data_AF-A0A7W9RYV4-F1
#
_entry.id   AF-A0A7W9RYV4-F1
#
_cell.length_a   1.000
_cell.length_b   1.000
_cell.length_c   1.000
_cell.angle_alpha   90.00
_cell.angle_beta   90.00
_cell.angle_gamma   90.00
#
_symmetry.space_group_name_H-M   'P 1'
#
loop_
_entity.id
_entity.type
_entity.pdbx_description
1 polymer ?
#
loop_
_entity_poly.entity_id
_entity_poly.type
_entity_poly.pdbx_seq_one_letter_code
_entity_poly.pdbx_strand_id
1 'polypeptide(L)' 'MLSIDWRTPAAYRHTRNLPAAGFAWEYLRRNNEYRQEYRALAASKQPASGHLEAFVERWGVRFPQQSRRAA' A
#
# COMPACT_ATOMS: atom_id res chain seq x y z
N MET A 1 3.10 2.39 19.67
CA MET A 1 2.44 3.13 18.58
C MET A 1 3.04 4.52 18.54
N LEU A 2 3.47 5.02 17.37
CA LEU A 2 3.91 6.41 17.25
C LEU A 2 2.73 7.32 17.59
N SER A 3 2.88 8.19 18.60
CA SER A 3 1.92 9.24 18.92
C SER A 3 2.06 10.31 17.84
N ILE A 4 1.22 10.25 16.81
CA ILE A 4 1.17 11.26 15.75
C ILE A 4 0.18 12.32 16.20
N ASP A 5 0.67 13.52 16.51
CA ASP A 5 -0.19 14.69 16.67
C ASP A 5 -0.65 15.17 15.29
N TRP A 6 -1.83 14.73 14.91
CA TRP A 6 -2.44 15.05 13.62
C TRP A 6 -2.74 16.55 13.43
N ARG A 7 -2.74 17.34 14.52
CA ARG A 7 -2.94 18.79 14.46
C ARG A 7 -1.66 19.56 14.18
N THR A 8 -0.50 18.93 14.30
CA THR A 8 0.79 19.58 14.02
C THR A 8 1.09 19.54 12.51
N PRO A 9 1.05 20.68 11.78
CA PRO A 9 1.25 20.70 10.33
C PRO A 9 2.65 20.22 9.91
N ALA A 10 3.64 20.34 10.80
CA ALA A 10 5.00 19.85 10.57
C ALA A 10 5.04 18.33 10.33
N ALA A 11 4.13 17.56 10.93
CA ALA A 11 4.03 16.12 10.74
C ALA A 11 3.67 15.74 9.28
N TYR A 12 3.07 16.67 8.53
CA TYR A 12 2.60 16.46 7.15
C TYR A 12 3.34 17.33 6.13
N ARG A 13 4.43 18.00 6.49
CA ARG A 13 5.19 18.84 5.54
C ARG A 13 5.59 18.06 4.28
N HIS A 14 5.90 16.78 4.43
CA HIS A 14 6.27 15.88 3.34
C HIS A 14 5.13 15.60 2.36
N THR A 15 3.85 15.69 2.78
CA THR A 15 2.71 15.38 1.91
C THR A 15 2.42 16.48 0.90
N ARG A 16 2.86 17.72 1.16
CA ARG A 16 2.66 18.86 0.25
C ARG A 16 3.34 18.68 -1.12
N ASN A 17 4.41 17.90 -1.16
CA ASN A 17 5.19 17.68 -2.37
C ASN A 17 4.86 16.33 -3.03
N LEU A 18 3.87 15.59 -2.53
CA LEU A 18 3.50 14.32 -3.12
C LEU A 18 2.70 14.55 -4.41
N PRO A 19 2.99 13.80 -5.49
CA PRO A 19 2.07 13.73 -6.61
C PRO A 19 0.75 13.11 -6.14
N ALA A 20 -0.33 13.31 -6.90
CA ALA A 20 -1.67 12.80 -6.56
C ALA A 20 -1.68 11.30 -6.23
N ALA A 21 -0.94 10.49 -6.98
CA ALA A 21 -0.77 9.06 -6.70
C ALA A 21 -0.07 8.79 -5.36
N GLY A 22 0.95 9.58 -5.01
CA GLY A 22 1.63 9.48 -3.72
C GLY A 22 0.71 9.86 -2.56
N PHE A 23 -0.13 10.87 -2.74
CA PHE A 23 -1.11 11.26 -1.73
C PHE A 23 -2.20 10.20 -1.54
N ALA A 24 -2.74 9.64 -2.63
CA ALA A 24 -3.68 8.52 -2.58
C ALA A 24 -3.08 7.29 -1.88
N TRP A 25 -1.80 7.00 -2.12
CA TRP A 25 -1.07 5.92 -1.46
C TRP A 25 -0.96 6.12 0.06
N GLU A 26 -0.76 7.36 0.53
CA GLU A 26 -0.73 7.66 1.97
C GLU A 26 -2.04 7.28 2.66
N TYR A 27 -3.19 7.50 2.01
CA TYR A 27 -4.48 7.05 2.53
C TYR A 27 -4.56 5.52 2.57
N LEU A 28 -4.23 4.87 1.45
CA LEU A 28 -4.35 3.43 1.30
C LEU A 28 -3.46 2.65 2.28
N ARG A 29 -2.19 3.04 2.44
CA ARG A 29 -1.26 2.34 3.34
C ARG A 29 -1.63 2.41 4.83
N ARG A 30 -2.54 3.32 5.22
CA ARG A 30 -3.06 3.47 6.58
C ARG A 30 -4.38 2.73 6.79
N ASN A 31 -5.06 2.28 5.72
CA ASN A 31 -6.28 1.50 5.81
C ASN A 31 -5.97 0.11 6.40
N ASN A 32 -6.71 -0.29 7.44
CA ASN A 32 -6.47 -1.55 8.14
C ASN A 32 -6.85 -2.79 7.31
N GLU A 33 -7.93 -2.74 6.54
CA GLU A 33 -8.36 -3.83 5.67
C GLU A 33 -7.33 -4.06 4.56
N TYR A 34 -6.88 -2.97 3.91
CA TYR A 34 -5.80 -3.03 2.93
C TYR A 34 -4.56 -3.73 3.49
N ARG A 35 -4.14 -3.35 4.70
CA ARG A 35 -2.96 -3.94 5.35
C ARG A 35 -3.13 -5.41 5.67
N GLN A 36 -4.33 -5.84 6.06
CA GLN A 36 -4.62 -7.25 6.33
C GLN A 36 -4.60 -8.07 5.05
N GLU A 37 -5.27 -7.62 4.00
CA GLU A 37 -5.31 -8.30 2.70
C GLU A 37 -3.95 -8.35 2.03
N TYR A 38 -3.20 -7.24 2.05
CA TYR A 38 -1.84 -7.23 1.54
C TYR A 38 -0.93 -8.22 2.26
N ARG A 39 -1.05 -8.34 3.60
CA ARG A 39 -0.28 -9.33 4.37
C ARG A 39 -0.67 -10.76 4.01
N ALA A 40 -1.96 -11.04 3.84
CA ALA A 40 -2.44 -12.35 3.42
C ALA A 40 -1.92 -12.73 2.03
N LEU A 41 -1.95 -11.79 1.08
CA LEU A 41 -1.41 -11.97 -0.27
C LEU A 41 0.11 -12.15 -0.26
N ALA A 42 0.85 -11.33 0.49
CA ALA A 42 2.30 -11.41 0.57
C ALA A 42 2.80 -12.68 1.29
N ALA A 43 2.00 -13.24 2.21
CA ALA A 43 2.30 -14.51 2.86
C ALA A 43 2.08 -15.72 1.92
N SER A 44 1.29 -15.56 0.86
CA SER A 44 1.10 -16.60 -0.14
C SER A 44 2.31 -16.67 -1.08
N LYS A 45 2.96 -17.84 -1.15
CA LYS A 45 4.10 -18.06 -2.07
C LYS A 45 3.69 -17.94 -3.53
N GLN A 46 2.44 -18.28 -3.84
CA GLN A 46 1.84 -18.22 -5.17
C GLN A 46 0.34 -17.91 -5.00
N PRO A 47 -0.05 -16.63 -4.86
CA PRO A 47 -1.45 -16.27 -4.86
C PRO A 47 -2.08 -16.69 -6.19
N ALA A 48 -3.24 -17.35 -6.13
CA ALA A 48 -4.03 -17.65 -7.32
C ALA A 48 -4.31 -16.33 -8.08
N SER A 49 -4.23 -16.34 -9.41
CA SER A 49 -4.39 -15.13 -10.23
C SER A 49 -5.65 -14.35 -9.84
N GLY A 50 -6.80 -15.02 -9.70
CA GLY A 50 -8.07 -14.38 -9.35
C GLY A 50 -8.05 -13.62 -8.01
N HIS A 51 -7.22 -14.02 -7.04
CA HIS A 51 -7.05 -13.24 -5.81
C HIS A 51 -6.22 -11.97 -6.03
N LEU A 52 -5.25 -12.00 -6.94
CA LEU A 52 -4.49 -10.81 -7.32
C LEU A 52 -5.37 -9.84 -8.14
N GLU A 53 -6.16 -10.35 -9.08
CA GLU A 53 -7.11 -9.54 -9.84
C GLU A 53 -8.13 -8.85 -8.92
N ALA A 54 -8.77 -9.60 -8.01
CA ALA A 54 -9.73 -9.04 -7.06
C ALA A 54 -9.09 -7.97 -6.15
N PHE A 55 -7.83 -8.15 -5.75
CA PHE A 55 -7.09 -7.16 -4.97
C PHE A 55 -6.82 -5.88 -5.76
N VAL A 56 -6.41 -6.01 -7.02
CA VAL A 56 -6.17 -4.87 -7.92
C VAL A 56 -7.49 -4.13 -8.19
N GLU A 57 -8.59 -4.83 -8.44
CA GLU A 57 -9.90 -4.21 -8.67
C GLU A 57 -10.40 -3.45 -7.44
N ARG A 58 -10.22 -4.01 -6.25
CA ARG A 58 -10.65 -3.37 -5.00
C ARG A 58 -9.80 -2.17 -4.61
N TRP A 59 -8.47 -2.29 -4.72
CA TRP A 59 -7.54 -1.31 -4.14
C TRP A 59 -6.84 -0.42 -5.18
N GLY A 60 -6.95 -0.74 -6.48
CA GLY A 60 -6.39 0.04 -7.57
C GLY A 60 -4.86 0.03 -7.65
N VAL A 61 -4.18 -0.86 -6.91
CA VAL A 61 -2.72 -0.93 -6.85
C VAL A 61 -2.20 -2.26 -7.41
N ARG A 62 -1.18 -2.17 -8.26
CA ARG A 62 -0.47 -3.32 -8.80
C ARG A 62 1.01 -3.17 -8.50
N PHE A 63 1.60 -4.17 -7.85
CA PHE A 63 3.03 -4.19 -7.61
C PHE A 63 3.75 -4.74 -8.84
N PRO A 64 4.89 -4.15 -9.25
CA PRO A 64 5.73 -4.78 -10.26
C PRO A 64 6.08 -6.18 -9.76
N GLN A 65 5.78 -7.17 -10.58
CA GLN A 65 6.14 -8.55 -10.32
C GLN A 65 7.65 -8.57 -10.13
N GLN A 66 8.10 -8.85 -8.90
CA GLN A 66 9.49 -8.72 -8.50
C GLN A 66 10.29 -9.59 -9.48
N SER A 67 11.04 -8.96 -10.38
CA SER A 67 11.92 -9.65 -11.31
C SER A 67 12.74 -10.59 -10.45
N ARG A 68 12.59 -11.90 -10.66
CA ARG A 68 13.32 -12.92 -9.91
C ARG A 68 14.77 -12.45 -9.94
N ARG A 69 15.34 -12.06 -8.80
CA ARG A 69 16.76 -11.71 -8.72
C ARG A 69 17.48 -12.91 -9.31
N ALA A 70 18.08 -12.73 -10.49
CA ALA A 70 18.99 -13.71 -11.04
C ALA A 70 20.11 -13.85 -10.02
N ALA A 71 20.32 -15.08 -9.55
CA ALA A 71 21.39 -15.45 -8.64
C ALA A 71 22.76 -15.25 -9.32
#